data_AF-A0A6B3ECC4-F1
#
_entry.id   AF-A0A6B3ECC4-F1
#
_cell.length_a   1.000
_cell.length_b   1.000
_cell.length_c   1.000
_cell.angle_alpha   90.00
_cell.angle_beta   90.00
_cell.angle_gamma   90.00
#
_symmetry.space_group_name_H-M   'P 1'
#
loop_
_entity.id
_entity.type
_entity.pdbx_description
1 polymer ?
#
loop_
_entity_poly.entity_id
_entity_poly.type
_entity_poly.pdbx_seq_one_letter_code
_entity_poly.pdbx_strand_id
1 'polypeptide(L)' 'DLVNVVMAGPGAVELQPRGLSKAYGLERAAELLGCTGADTIAFGDMPNDIPMFGWARHGVAMANAHAELLAVADEVTCA' A
#
# COMPACT_ATOMS: atom_id res chain seq x y z
N ASP A 1 12.82 -12.87 13.66
CA ASP A 1 11.56 -12.89 12.85
C ASP A 1 10.31 -12.49 13.62
N LEU A 2 10.27 -11.37 14.34
CA LEU A 2 9.13 -11.01 15.21
C LEU A 2 8.25 -9.88 14.67
N VAL A 3 8.81 -9.04 13.80
CA VAL A 3 8.19 -7.82 13.28
C VAL A 3 8.45 -7.68 11.79
N ASN A 4 7.57 -6.94 11.13
CA ASN A 4 7.81 -6.37 9.81
C ASN A 4 8.45 -4.99 9.98
N VAL A 5 9.44 -4.67 9.15
CA VAL A 5 10.11 -3.37 9.11
C VAL A 5 9.99 -2.82 7.70
N VAL A 6 9.40 -1.64 7.55
CA VAL A 6 9.17 -1.03 6.24
C VAL A 6 9.42 0.47 6.26
N MET A 7 9.91 1.00 5.15
CA MET A 7 10.05 2.44 4.97
C MET A 7 8.66 3.07 4.76
N ALA A 8 8.33 4.05 5.59
CA ALA A 8 7.06 4.77 5.55
C ALA A 8 7.20 6.22 5.08
N GLY A 9 8.43 6.69 4.94
CA GLY A 9 8.77 8.01 4.45
C GLY A 9 10.29 8.27 4.55
N PRO A 10 10.81 9.37 3.99
CA PRO A 10 12.20 9.75 4.14
C PRO A 10 12.59 9.83 5.63
N GLY A 11 13.55 9.00 6.05
CA GLY A 11 14.01 8.94 7.44
C GLY A 11 13.02 8.29 8.43
N ALA A 12 11.90 7.74 7.96
CA ALA A 12 10.87 7.13 8.79
C ALA A 12 10.71 5.63 8.49
N VAL A 13 10.79 4.83 9.54
CA VAL A 13 10.64 3.37 9.48
C VAL A 13 9.48 2.95 10.38
N GLU A 14 8.62 2.09 9.86
CA GLU A 14 7.53 1.47 10.62
C GLU A 14 7.95 0.08 11.08
N LEU A 15 7.77 -0.20 12.38
CA LEU A 15 7.89 -1.52 12.96
C LEU A 15 6.51 -2.00 13.37
N GLN A 16 6.07 -3.12 12.79
CA GLN A 16 4.71 -3.63 12.97
C GLN A 16 4.73 -5.12 13.31
N PRO A 17 3.70 -5.64 14.00
CA PRO A 17 3.51 -7.07 14.12
C PRO A 17 3.55 -7.75 12.74
N ARG A 18 4.03 -8.99 12.71
CA ARG A 18 4.00 -9.79 11.48
C ARG A 18 2.59 -9.85 10.90
N GLY A 19 2.49 -9.67 9.60
CA GLY A 19 1.23 -9.73 8.84
C GLY A 19 0.42 -8.43 8.89
N LEU A 20 0.78 -7.45 9.73
CA LEU A 20 0.16 -6.14 9.66
C LEU A 20 0.69 -5.37 8.44
N SER A 21 -0.21 -4.66 7.76
CA SER A 21 0.09 -3.77 6.63
C SER A 21 -1.11 -2.84 6.38
N LYS A 22 -0.94 -1.85 5.49
CA LYS A 22 -2.06 -1.04 4.98
C LYS A 22 -3.14 -1.91 4.32
N ALA A 23 -2.76 -2.96 3.59
CA ALA A 23 -3.70 -3.91 2.97
C ALA A 23 -4.61 -4.60 3.99
N TYR A 24 -4.05 -5.02 5.14
CA TYR A 24 -4.85 -5.61 6.21
C TYR A 24 -5.91 -4.64 6.76
N GLY A 25 -5.54 -3.36 6.91
CA GLY A 25 -6.49 -2.32 7.32
C GLY A 25 -7.59 -2.10 6.29
N LEU A 26 -7.23 -2.08 4.99
CA LEU A 26 -8.20 -1.95 3.90
C LEU A 26 -9.16 -3.14 3.82
N GLU A 27 -8.67 -4.36 3.98
CA GLU A 27 -9.51 -5.56 4.00
C GLU A 27 -10.60 -5.46 5.07
N ARG A 28 -10.24 -5.03 6.29
CA ARG A 28 -11.19 -4.82 7.39
C ARG A 28 -12.15 -3.67 7.13
N ALA A 29 -11.68 -2.58 6.54
CA ALA A 29 -12.55 -1.46 6.18
C ALA A 29 -13.56 -1.86 5.08
N ALA A 30 -13.11 -2.60 4.07
CA ALA A 30 -13.93 -3.05 2.96
C ALA A 30 -15.08 -3.96 3.42
N GLU A 31 -14.83 -4.87 4.37
CA GLU A 31 -15.89 -5.68 4.98
C GLU A 31 -16.98 -4.86 5.63
N LEU A 32 -16.60 -3.81 6.37
CA LEU A 32 -17.56 -2.91 7.02
C LEU A 32 -18.37 -2.08 6.01
N LEU A 33 -17.77 -1.82 4.84
CA LEU A 33 -18.38 -1.05 3.75
C LEU A 33 -19.15 -1.93 2.74
N GLY A 34 -19.09 -3.26 2.88
CA GLY A 34 -19.73 -4.20 1.96
C GLY A 34 -19.09 -4.22 0.57
N CYS A 35 -17.78 -3.94 0.46
CA CYS A 35 -17.02 -4.00 -0.78
C CYS A 35 -15.81 -4.93 -0.66
N THR A 36 -15.09 -5.10 -1.77
CA THR A 36 -13.88 -5.92 -1.84
C THR A 36 -12.73 -5.14 -2.50
N GLY A 37 -11.51 -5.68 -2.48
CA GLY A 37 -10.38 -5.11 -3.23
C GLY A 37 -10.69 -4.91 -4.71
N ALA A 38 -11.56 -5.75 -5.31
CA ALA A 38 -12.01 -5.63 -6.68
C ALA A 38 -12.77 -4.31 -6.98
N ASP A 39 -13.31 -3.65 -5.95
CA ASP A 39 -14.08 -2.42 -6.07
C ASP A 39 -13.24 -1.16 -5.79
N THR A 40 -11.91 -1.31 -5.65
CA THR A 40 -11.05 -0.24 -5.10
C THR A 40 -9.93 0.20 -6.04
N ILE A 41 -9.53 1.46 -5.86
CA ILE A 41 -8.32 2.05 -6.43
C ILE A 41 -7.47 2.54 -5.24
N ALA A 42 -6.20 2.15 -5.21
CA ALA A 42 -5.27 2.55 -4.17
C ALA A 42 -4.27 3.57 -4.71
N PHE A 43 -4.03 4.64 -3.95
CA PHE A 43 -3.01 5.64 -4.24
C PHE A 43 -1.89 5.56 -3.20
N GLY A 44 -0.64 5.65 -3.62
CA GLY A 44 0.51 5.53 -2.72
C GLY A 44 1.80 6.10 -3.29
N ASP A 45 2.80 6.22 -2.42
CA ASP A 45 4.10 6.79 -2.75
C ASP A 45 5.29 6.06 -2.10
N MET A 46 5.07 5.26 -1.05
CA MET A 46 6.14 4.65 -0.26
C MET A 46 6.10 3.12 -0.26
N PRO A 47 7.20 2.42 0.12
CA PRO A 47 7.23 0.95 0.15
C PRO A 47 6.16 0.31 1.04
N ASN A 48 5.68 0.98 2.10
CA ASN A 48 4.60 0.46 2.94
C ASN A 48 3.23 0.40 2.23
N ASP A 49 3.10 1.00 1.04
CA ASP A 49 1.92 0.91 0.17
C ASP A 49 1.92 -0.33 -0.73
N ILE A 50 3.07 -1.01 -0.90
CA ILE A 50 3.19 -2.15 -1.82
C ILE A 50 2.16 -3.25 -1.53
N PRO A 51 1.96 -3.69 -0.27
CA PRO A 51 0.92 -4.69 0.00
C PRO A 51 -0.49 -4.21 -0.37
N MET A 52 -0.77 -2.91 -0.19
CA MET A 52 -2.05 -2.31 -0.54
C MET A 52 -2.29 -2.32 -2.05
N PHE A 53 -1.26 -2.10 -2.87
CA PHE A 53 -1.36 -2.20 -4.34
C PHE A 53 -1.69 -3.63 -4.78
N GLY A 54 -1.09 -4.64 -4.15
CA GLY A 54 -1.42 -6.04 -4.43
C GLY A 54 -2.81 -6.47 -3.98
N TRP A 55 -3.47 -5.71 -3.09
CA TRP A 55 -4.82 -5.99 -2.60
C TRP A 55 -5.91 -5.28 -3.42
N ALA A 56 -5.64 -4.05 -3.85
CA ALA A 56 -6.57 -3.25 -4.65
C ALA A 56 -6.67 -3.77 -6.09
N ARG A 57 -7.78 -3.45 -6.78
CA ARG A 57 -7.93 -3.76 -8.21
C ARG A 57 -6.98 -2.96 -9.09
N HIS A 58 -6.66 -1.75 -8.66
CA HIS A 58 -5.83 -0.83 -9.43
C HIS A 58 -4.97 0.03 -8.50
N GLY A 59 -3.65 -0.04 -8.67
CA GLY A 59 -2.67 0.74 -7.92
C GLY A 59 -2.14 1.93 -8.72
N VAL A 60 -2.29 3.14 -8.18
CA VAL A 60 -1.83 4.40 -8.78
C VAL A 60 -0.69 4.97 -7.94
N ALA A 61 0.52 4.98 -8.49
CA ALA A 61 1.67 5.60 -7.81
C ALA A 61 1.77 7.10 -8.14
N MET A 62 2.15 7.91 -7.16
CA MET A 62 2.55 9.31 -7.40
C MET A 62 3.83 9.37 -8.25
N ALA A 63 4.01 10.39 -9.10
CA ALA A 63 5.21 10.48 -9.96
C ALA A 63 6.54 10.53 -9.19
N ASN A 64 6.51 11.04 -7.96
CA ASN A 64 7.66 11.11 -7.04
C ASN A 64 7.74 9.92 -6.07
N ALA A 65 6.96 8.86 -6.30
CA ALA A 65 6.94 7.67 -5.45
C ALA A 65 8.30 6.94 -5.44
N HIS A 66 8.51 6.14 -4.39
CA HIS A 66 9.65 5.27 -4.26
C HIS A 66 9.72 4.27 -5.43
N ALA A 67 10.94 3.99 -5.91
CA ALA A 67 11.17 3.14 -7.08
C ALA A 67 10.53 1.75 -6.96
N GLU A 68 10.51 1.17 -5.75
CA GLU A 68 9.88 -0.12 -5.50
C GLU A 68 8.35 -0.09 -5.67
N LEU A 69 7.68 1.01 -5.31
CA LEU A 69 6.25 1.14 -5.52
C LEU A 69 5.92 1.42 -6.97
N LEU A 70 6.70 2.29 -7.63
CA LEU A 70 6.58 2.56 -9.08
C LEU A 70 6.67 1.28 -9.91
N ALA A 71 7.54 0.34 -9.51
CA ALA A 71 7.73 -0.93 -10.22
C ALA A 71 6.52 -1.88 -10.19
N VAL A 72 5.56 -1.66 -9.27
CA VAL A 72 4.37 -2.51 -9.09
C VAL A 72 3.06 -1.75 -9.34
N ALA A 73 3.13 -0.50 -9.79
CA ALA A 73 1.97 0.33 -10.09
C ALA A 73 1.35 -0.05 -11.44
N ASP A 74 0.03 0.01 -11.54
CA ASP A 74 -0.68 -0.10 -12.82
C ASP A 74 -0.68 1.24 -13.58
N GLU A 75 -0.71 2.35 -12.84
CA GLU A 75 -0.70 3.71 -13.37
C GLU A 75 0.21 4.61 -12.54
N VAL A 76 0.80 5.62 -13.19
CA VAL A 76 1.55 6.69 -12.53
C VAL A 76 0.85 8.02 -12.80
N THR A 77 0.52 8.75 -11.73
CA THR A 77 -0.12 10.08 -11.80
C THR A 77 0.88 11.20 -11.54
N CYS A 78 0.46 12.47 -11.62
CA CYS A 78 1.32 13.62 -11.30
C CYS A 78 1.75 13.64 -9.83
N ALA A 79 2.82 14.38 -9.52
CA ALA A 79 3.24 14.66 -8.14
C ALA A 79 2.47 15.86 -7.56
#